data_AF-A0AA90ZK04-F1
#
_entry.id   AF-A0AA90ZK04-F1
#
_cell.length_a   1.000
_cell.length_b   1.000
_cell.length_c   1.000
_cell.angle_alpha   90.00
_cell.angle_beta   90.00
_cell.angle_gamma   90.00
#
_symmetry.space_group_name_H-M   'P 1'
#
loop_
_entity.id
_entity.type
_entity.pdbx_description
1 polymer ?
#
loop_
_entity_poly.entity_id
_entity_poly.type
_entity_poly.pdbx_seq_one_letter_code
_entity_poly.pdbx_strand_id
1 'polypeptide(L)' 'MSFGSYFGEGIRYALVARLEISHHLLVIAKLGSTDYFDRTHISSGLQEIAGSHQMDLEVQVKWKW' A
#
# COMPACT_ATOMS: atom_id res chain seq x y z
N MET A 1 3.16 12.57 -19.69
CA MET A 1 2.31 12.13 -18.56
C MET A 1 2.80 12.85 -17.32
N SER A 2 1.97 13.72 -16.73
CA SER A 2 2.31 14.38 -15.47
C SER A 2 2.03 13.37 -14.35
N PHE A 3 3.06 12.92 -13.64
CA PHE A 3 2.87 12.26 -12.36
C PHE A 3 2.37 13.34 -11.40
N GLY A 4 1.10 13.27 -11.01
CA GLY A 4 0.56 14.14 -9.97
C GLY A 4 1.39 13.93 -8.72
N SER A 5 2.23 14.91 -8.38
CA SER A 5 2.89 14.92 -7.08
C SER A 5 1.79 15.19 -6.06
N TYR A 6 1.33 14.15 -5.39
CA TYR A 6 0.38 14.27 -4.29
C TYR A 6 1.12 14.94 -3.12
N PHE A 7 1.15 16.27 -3.14
CA PHE A 7 1.69 17.08 -2.05
C PHE A 7 0.76 16.95 -0.83
N GLY A 8 1.26 16.27 0.19
CA GLY A 8 0.66 16.14 1.52
C GLY A 8 1.73 15.71 2.50
N GLU A 9 1.75 16.34 3.68
CA GLU A 9 2.67 15.97 4.76
C GLU A 9 2.09 14.74 5.48
N GLY A 10 2.85 13.66 5.52
CA GLY A 10 2.38 12.37 6.00
C GLY A 10 3.53 11.36 6.11
N ILE A 11 3.29 10.28 6.84
CA ILE A 11 4.22 9.16 6.97
C ILE A 11 3.63 7.94 6.30
N ARG A 12 4.43 7.30 5.43
CA ARG A 12 4.08 6.03 4.81
C ARG A 12 4.92 4.92 5.43
N TYR A 13 4.26 3.99 6.09
CA TYR A 13 4.81 2.74 6.54
C TYR A 13 4.59 1.68 5.47
N ALA A 14 5.60 0.83 5.25
CA ALA A 14 5.47 -0.31 4.36
C ALA A 14 6.14 -1.52 5.01
N LEU A 15 5.40 -2.62 5.10
CA LEU A 15 5.89 -3.92 5.51
C LEU A 15 5.84 -4.85 4.30
N VAL A 16 6.98 -5.47 3.98
CA VAL A 16 7.07 -6.46 2.91
C VAL A 16 7.53 -7.78 3.51
N ALA A 17 6.67 -8.78 3.43
CA ALA A 17 6.99 -10.16 3.78
C ALA A 17 7.24 -10.97 2.50
N ARG A 18 8.35 -11.71 2.47
CA ARG A 18 8.71 -12.59 1.37
C ARG A 18 8.95 -14.00 1.92
N LEU A 19 8.17 -14.96 1.44
CA LEU A 19 8.19 -16.34 1.90
C LEU A 19 8.48 -17.26 0.72
N GLU A 20 9.60 -17.98 0.78
CA GLU A 20 9.90 -19.08 -0.13
C GLU A 20 9.46 -20.39 0.55
N ILE A 21 8.34 -20.95 0.11
CA ILE A 21 7.79 -22.19 0.67
C ILE A 21 8.51 -23.41 0.07
N SER A 22 8.92 -23.30 -1.19
CA SER A 22 9.71 -24.32 -1.90
C SER A 22 10.46 -23.66 -3.06
N HIS A 23 11.36 -24.40 -3.72
CA HIS A 23 11.98 -23.97 -4.98
C HIS A 23 10.95 -23.58 -6.06
N HIS A 24 9.73 -24.10 -5.94
CA HIS A 24 8.62 -23.89 -6.86
C HIS A 24 7.60 -22.84 -6.38
N LEU A 25 7.65 -22.38 -5.13
CA LEU A 25 6.59 -21.51 -4.59
C LEU A 25 7.16 -20.34 -3.78
N LEU A 26 6.92 -19.13 -4.30
CA LEU A 26 7.25 -17.86 -3.67
C LEU A 26 5.96 -17.09 -3.40
N VAL A 27 5.81 -16.62 -2.17
CA VAL A 27 4.70 -15.74 -1.74
C VAL A 27 5.31 -14.42 -1.28
N ILE A 28 4.72 -13.31 -1.73
CA ILE A 28 5.10 -11.97 -1.30
C ILE A 28 3.83 -11.28 -0.81
N ALA A 29 3.86 -10.74 0.40
CA ALA A 29 2.81 -9.87 0.91
C ALA A 29 3.40 -8.49 1.16
N LYS A 30 2.72 -7.45 0.70
CA LYS A 30 3.08 -6.05 0.97
C LYS A 30 1.90 -5.41 1.67
N LEU A 31 2.16 -4.79 2.79
CA LEU A 31 1.21 -4.00 3.54
C LEU A 31 1.75 -2.56 3.58
N GLY A 32 1.07 -1.64 2.92
CA GLY A 32 1.31 -0.22 3.05
C GLY A 32 0.31 0.37 4.03
N SER A 33 0.75 1.25 4.92
CA SER A 33 -0.15 2.17 5.60
C SER A 33 0.38 3.58 5.45
N THR A 34 -0.49 4.54 5.13
CA THR A 34 -0.14 5.94 4.98
C THR A 34 -1.00 6.77 5.91
N ASP A 35 -0.34 7.41 6.87
CA ASP A 35 -0.93 8.38 7.78
C ASP A 35 -0.63 9.79 7.29
N TYR A 36 -1.67 10.61 7.11
CA TYR A 36 -1.54 12.00 6.68
C TYR A 36 -1.73 12.93 7.87
N PHE A 37 -0.83 13.91 8.05
CA PHE A 37 -0.80 14.79 9.23
C PHE A 37 -1.60 16.09 9.06
N ASP A 38 -1.73 16.57 7.82
CA ASP A 38 -2.33 17.89 7.51
C ASP A 38 -3.70 17.80 6.81
N ARG A 39 -4.27 16.59 6.69
CA ARG A 39 -5.55 16.40 6.00
C ARG A 39 -6.49 15.50 6.78
N THR A 40 -7.69 16.01 7.08
CA THR A 40 -8.79 15.28 7.73
C THR A 40 -9.52 14.34 6.78
N HIS A 41 -9.29 14.43 5.47
CA HIS A 41 -9.91 13.60 4.44
C HIS A 41 -8.88 13.23 3.36
N ILE A 42 -8.85 11.96 2.97
CA ILE A 42 -8.03 11.44 1.87
C ILE A 42 -8.99 10.96 0.78
N SER A 43 -8.70 11.37 -0.46
CA SER A 43 -9.53 11.11 -1.66
C SER A 43 -10.81 11.96 -1.75
N SER A 44 -11.53 11.87 -2.87
CA SER A 44 -12.81 12.55 -3.10
C SER A 44 -13.80 11.63 -3.84
N GLY A 45 -15.10 11.77 -3.55
CA GLY A 45 -16.16 10.99 -4.20
C GLY A 45 -16.39 9.61 -3.57
N LEU A 46 -16.65 8.57 -4.35
CA LEU A 46 -17.02 7.23 -3.86
C LEU A 46 -15.90 6.47 -3.11
N GLN A 47 -14.70 7.06 -3.07
CA GLN A 47 -13.50 6.47 -2.49
C GLN A 47 -12.92 7.36 -1.38
N GLU A 48 -13.74 8.27 -0.86
CA GLU A 48 -13.41 9.13 0.27
C GLU A 48 -13.23 8.27 1.52
N ILE A 49 -11.99 8.22 2.00
CA ILE A 49 -11.67 7.56 3.26
C ILE A 49 -11.92 8.62 4.33
N ALA A 50 -12.94 8.41 5.16
CA ALA A 50 -13.34 9.30 6.25
C ALA A 50 -12.33 9.34 7.43
N GLY A 51 -11.05 9.12 7.15
CA GLY A 51 -9.95 9.11 8.10
C GLY A 51 -8.61 9.35 7.40
N SER A 52 -7.62 9.83 8.15
CA SER A 52 -6.29 10.17 7.64
C SER A 52 -5.36 8.96 7.45
N HIS A 53 -5.91 7.74 7.46
CA HIS A 53 -5.15 6.47 7.42
C HIS A 53 -5.59 5.63 6.21
N GLN A 54 -4.72 5.49 5.22
CA GLN A 54 -4.93 4.62 4.07
C GLN A 54 -4.10 3.34 4.21
N MET A 55 -4.75 2.18 4.30
CA MET A 55 -4.09 0.88 4.34
C MET A 55 -4.25 0.15 3.00
N ASP A 56 -3.12 -0.23 2.40
CA ASP A 56 -3.03 -1.00 1.16
C ASP A 56 -2.49 -2.41 1.47
N LEU A 57 -3.16 -3.48 1.04
CA LEU A 57 -2.66 -4.85 1.14
C LEU A 57 -2.55 -5.46 -0.27
N GLU A 58 -1.35 -5.91 -0.62
CA GLU A 58 -1.05 -6.61 -1.87
C GLU A 58 -0.46 -7.98 -1.56
N VAL A 59 -1.01 -9.04 -2.18
CA VAL A 59 -0.48 -10.39 -2.07
C VAL A 59 -0.15 -10.91 -3.47
N GLN A 60 1.10 -11.35 -3.66
CA GLN A 60 1.58 -11.98 -4.88
C GLN A 60 1.97 -13.42 -4.60
N VAL A 61 1.54 -14.32 -5.48
CA VAL A 61 1.94 -15.74 -5.47
C VAL A 61 2.63 -16.03 -6.79
N LYS A 62 3.86 -16.54 -6.73
CA LYS A 62 4.64 -16.94 -7.88
C LYS A 62 4.96 -18.43 -7.78
N TRP A 63 4.46 -19.17 -8.75
CA TRP A 63 4.81 -20.56 -8.97
C TRP A 63 5.92 -20.65 -10.02
N LYS A 64 6.99 -21.41 -9.74
CA LYS A 64 8.07 -21.72 -10.68
C LYS A 64 7.93 -23.20 -11.06
N TRP A 65 7.86 -23.47 -12.36
CA TRP A 65 7.96 -24.82 -12.94
C TRP A 65 9.41 -25.12 -13.28
#